data_AF-A0A2T2U0C9-F1
#
_entry.id   AF-A0A2T2U0C9-F1
#
_cell.length_a   1.000
_cell.length_b   1.000
_cell.length_c   1.000
_cell.angle_alpha   90.00
_cell.angle_beta   90.00
_cell.angle_gamma   90.00
#
_symmetry.space_group_name_H-M   'P 1'
#
loop_
_entity.id
_entity.type
_entity.pdbx_description
1 polymer ?
#
loop_
_entity_poly.entity_id
_entity_poly.type
_entity_poly.pdbx_seq_one_letter_code
_entity_poly.pdbx_strand_id
1 'polypeptide(L)'
;MIQRIQTLYLLLGALALGALGLFDAPWSGVAASRFSWFVPTLIALLIVTAGAAIGAIFLHKDQEQRKAQRKIVIGVQILTLLLAGTLYGGLYWVGTLTFAGPSGILWTRSVVLLLPIVAYGLFLLARRAIESDIERVERMNQGRIR
;
A
#
# COMPACT_ATOMS: atom_id res chain seq x y z
N MET A 1 -22.00 -15.64 2.12
CA MET A 1 -20.95 -14.91 1.38
C MET A 1 -19.67 -14.98 2.19
N ILE A 2 -18.71 -15.83 1.83
CA ILE A 2 -17.41 -15.84 2.52
C ILE A 2 -16.78 -14.48 2.22
N GLN A 3 -16.69 -13.61 3.24
CA GLN A 3 -15.93 -12.36 3.19
C GLN A 3 -14.54 -12.73 2.67
N ARG A 4 -14.26 -12.35 1.43
CA ARG A 4 -13.03 -12.80 0.77
C ARG A 4 -11.85 -12.16 1.47
N ILE A 5 -10.91 -12.98 1.93
CA ILE A 5 -9.70 -12.53 2.64
C ILE A 5 -8.93 -11.43 1.86
N GLN A 6 -9.09 -11.37 0.54
CA GLN A 6 -8.56 -10.30 -0.31
C GLN A 6 -9.02 -8.88 0.10
N THR A 7 -10.28 -8.70 0.49
CA THR A 7 -10.81 -7.37 0.85
C THR A 7 -10.27 -6.93 2.20
N LEU A 8 -10.05 -7.88 3.11
CA LEU A 8 -9.37 -7.63 4.38
C LEU A 8 -7.93 -7.15 4.16
N TYR A 9 -7.17 -7.81 3.29
CA TYR A 9 -5.80 -7.39 2.98
C TYR A 9 -5.75 -6.01 2.30
N LEU A 10 -6.66 -5.71 1.37
CA LEU A 10 -6.76 -4.39 0.76
C LEU A 10 -7.10 -3.30 1.78
N LEU A 11 -8.07 -3.58 2.66
CA LEU A 11 -8.47 -2.65 3.71
C LEU A 11 -7.33 -2.41 4.70
N LEU A 12 -6.68 -3.47 5.20
CA LEU A 12 -5.56 -3.35 6.12
C LEU A 12 -4.37 -2.61 5.47
N GLY A 13 -4.09 -2.85 4.19
CA GLY A 13 -3.04 -2.14 3.47
C GLY A 13 -3.37 -0.65 3.30
N ALA A 14 -4.62 -0.32 2.98
CA ALA A 14 -5.08 1.07 2.91
C ALA A 14 -5.03 1.75 4.29
N LEU A 15 -5.39 1.03 5.36
CA LEU A 15 -5.29 1.53 6.73
C LEU A 15 -3.84 1.72 7.17
N ALA A 16 -2.92 0.84 6.79
CA ALA A 16 -1.49 1.01 7.07
C ALA A 16 -0.92 2.27 6.39
N LEU A 17 -1.33 2.55 5.15
CA LEU A 17 -0.97 3.80 4.48
C LEU A 17 -1.67 5.02 5.13
N GLY A 18 -2.96 4.90 5.47
CA GLY A 18 -3.70 5.96 6.16
C GLY A 18 -3.10 6.30 7.53
N ALA A 19 -2.60 5.30 8.25
CA ALA A 19 -1.92 5.47 9.53
C ALA A 19 -0.67 6.34 9.39
N LEU A 20 -0.01 6.38 8.22
CA LEU A 20 1.14 7.25 7.96
C LEU A 20 0.77 8.74 8.14
N GLY A 21 -0.48 9.10 7.83
CA GLY A 21 -1.05 10.43 8.06
C GLY A 21 -1.20 10.83 9.54
N LEU A 22 -1.18 9.86 10.46
CA LEU A 22 -1.35 10.10 11.89
C LEU A 22 -0.04 10.45 12.61
N PHE A 23 1.10 10.37 11.92
CA PHE A 23 2.41 10.65 12.49
C PHE A 23 2.98 11.97 11.96
N ASP A 24 3.59 12.79 12.80
CA ASP A 24 4.18 14.06 12.36
C ASP A 24 5.48 13.91 11.56
N ALA A 25 6.21 12.82 11.78
CA ALA A 25 7.56 12.63 11.25
C ALA A 25 7.73 12.88 9.73
N PRO A 26 6.82 12.42 8.84
CA PRO A 26 6.90 12.71 7.41
C PRO A 26 6.42 14.12 7.02
N TRP A 27 5.70 14.84 7.88
CA TRP A 27 5.04 16.13 7.53
C TRP A 27 5.80 17.36 7.99
N SER A 28 6.51 17.28 9.11
CA SER A 28 7.17 18.41 9.77
C SER A 28 8.68 18.26 9.91
N GLY A 29 9.26 17.19 9.36
CA GLY A 29 10.70 16.93 9.41
C GLY A 29 11.54 17.81 8.50
N VAL A 30 12.88 17.69 8.61
CA VAL A 30 13.83 18.49 7.81
C VAL A 30 13.65 18.25 6.30
N ALA A 31 13.24 17.05 5.88
CA ALA A 31 12.91 16.78 4.48
C ALA A 31 11.69 17.60 4.00
N ALA A 32 10.68 17.78 4.86
CA ALA A 32 9.48 18.54 4.55
C ALA A 32 9.75 20.05 4.43
N SER A 33 10.65 20.60 5.25
CA SER A 33 11.03 22.02 5.16
C SER A 33 12.04 22.30 4.05
N ARG A 34 12.91 21.34 3.73
CA ARG A 34 13.97 21.51 2.71
C ARG A 34 13.49 21.27 1.28
N PHE A 35 12.53 20.37 1.09
CA PHE A 35 12.04 19.99 -0.25
C PHE A 35 10.56 20.33 -0.40
N SER A 36 10.26 21.41 -1.14
CA SER A 36 8.89 21.86 -1.39
C SER A 36 8.01 20.82 -2.11
N TRP A 37 8.61 19.90 -2.85
CA TRP A 37 7.93 18.81 -3.55
C TRP A 37 7.61 17.62 -2.63
N PHE A 38 8.33 17.44 -1.52
CA PHE A 38 8.27 16.21 -0.72
C PHE A 38 6.90 15.95 -0.11
N VAL A 39 6.36 16.91 0.64
CA VAL A 39 5.05 16.77 1.30
C VAL A 39 3.91 16.65 0.28
N PRO A 40 3.79 17.53 -0.73
CA PRO A 40 2.73 17.40 -1.75
C PRO A 40 2.78 16.06 -2.49
N THR A 41 3.98 15.57 -2.85
CA THR A 41 4.12 14.27 -3.52
C THR A 41 3.72 13.11 -2.60
N LEU A 42 4.12 13.13 -1.33
CA LEU A 42 3.69 12.10 -0.37
C LEU A 42 2.17 12.08 -0.18
N ILE A 43 1.54 13.24 -0.03
CA ILE A 43 0.08 13.35 0.11
C ILE A 43 -0.62 12.84 -1.15
N ALA A 44 -0.17 13.26 -2.33
CA ALA A 44 -0.75 12.82 -3.60
C ALA A 44 -0.65 11.30 -3.76
N LEU A 45 0.54 10.72 -3.50
CA LEU A 45 0.74 9.28 -3.56
C LEU A 45 -0.11 8.54 -2.53
N LEU A 46 -0.22 9.04 -1.30
CA LEU A 46 -1.08 8.44 -0.27
C LEU A 46 -2.53 8.39 -0.70
N ILE A 47 -3.10 9.52 -1.13
CA ILE A 47 -4.50 9.63 -1.51
C ILE A 47 -4.80 8.73 -2.71
N VAL A 48 -3.97 8.78 -3.75
CA VAL A 48 -4.16 7.95 -4.95
C VAL A 48 -4.04 6.47 -4.62
N THR A 49 -3.04 6.08 -3.81
CA THR A 49 -2.81 4.67 -3.46
C THR A 49 -3.92 4.12 -2.58
N ALA A 50 -4.27 4.82 -1.49
CA ALA A 50 -5.32 4.41 -0.58
C ALA A 50 -6.69 4.43 -1.26
N GLY A 51 -6.98 5.46 -2.07
CA GLY A 51 -8.21 5.56 -2.86
C GLY A 51 -8.35 4.42 -3.86
N ALA A 52 -7.28 4.09 -4.59
CA ALA A 52 -7.27 2.95 -5.51
C ALA A 52 -7.43 1.60 -4.78
N ALA A 53 -6.81 1.43 -3.62
CA ALA A 53 -6.96 0.23 -2.79
C ALA A 53 -8.40 0.05 -2.28
N ILE A 54 -9.01 1.12 -1.77
CA ILE A 54 -10.41 1.12 -1.33
C ILE A 54 -11.35 0.89 -2.52
N GLY A 55 -11.12 1.56 -3.65
CA GLY A 55 -11.88 1.36 -4.88
C GLY A 55 -11.85 -0.11 -5.32
N ALA A 56 -10.67 -0.74 -5.28
CA ALA A 56 -10.49 -2.15 -5.63
C ALA A 56 -11.33 -3.10 -4.77
N ILE A 57 -11.73 -2.74 -3.55
CA ILE A 57 -12.60 -3.57 -2.71
C ILE A 57 -13.97 -3.78 -3.38
N PHE A 58 -14.49 -2.80 -4.11
CA PHE A 58 -15.81 -2.86 -4.74
C PHE A 58 -15.82 -3.61 -6.09
N LEU A 59 -14.65 -3.82 -6.71
CA LEU A 59 -14.49 -4.51 -8.00
C LEU A 59 -14.33 -6.04 -7.83
N HIS A 60 -15.36 -6.75 -7.39
CA HIS A 60 -15.23 -8.20 -7.16
C HIS A 60 -16.41 -9.07 -7.66
N LYS A 61 -17.40 -8.47 -8.34
CA LYS A 61 -18.66 -9.16 -8.66
C LYS A 61 -18.45 -10.23 -9.73
N ASP A 62 -17.87 -9.84 -10.86
CA ASP A 62 -17.73 -10.70 -12.04
C ASP A 62 -16.26 -11.03 -12.38
N GLN A 63 -16.03 -12.07 -13.21
CA GLN A 63 -14.67 -12.52 -13.58
C GLN A 63 -13.85 -11.41 -14.24
N GLU A 64 -14.46 -10.58 -15.10
CA GLU A 64 -13.79 -9.43 -15.68
C GLU A 64 -13.40 -8.39 -14.64
N GLN A 65 -14.29 -8.11 -13.68
CA GLN A 65 -14.00 -7.19 -12.59
C GLN A 65 -12.85 -7.69 -11.71
N ARG A 66 -12.71 -9.00 -11.51
CA ARG A 66 -11.56 -9.57 -10.78
C ARG A 66 -10.24 -9.40 -11.54
N LYS A 67 -10.26 -9.51 -12.87
CA LYS A 67 -9.08 -9.20 -13.71
C LYS A 67 -8.72 -7.71 -13.63
N ALA A 68 -9.71 -6.81 -13.63
CA ALA A 68 -9.51 -5.39 -13.40
C ALA A 68 -8.98 -5.11 -11.98
N GLN A 69 -9.54 -5.76 -10.96
CA GLN A 69 -9.10 -5.70 -9.57
C GLN A 69 -7.62 -6.06 -9.45
N ARG A 70 -7.19 -7.17 -10.06
CA ARG A 70 -5.76 -7.57 -10.09
C ARG A 70 -4.87 -6.47 -10.69
N LYS A 71 -5.27 -5.86 -11.81
CA LYS A 71 -4.51 -4.75 -12.43
C LYS A 71 -4.41 -3.54 -11.50
N ILE A 72 -5.52 -3.17 -10.85
CA ILE A 72 -5.55 -2.07 -9.89
C ILE A 72 -4.63 -2.37 -8.69
N VAL A 73 -4.68 -3.59 -8.14
CA VAL A 73 -3.82 -3.97 -7.01
C VAL A 73 -2.33 -3.95 -7.39
N ILE A 74 -1.98 -4.38 -8.60
CA ILE A 74 -0.60 -4.21 -9.11
C ILE A 74 -0.22 -2.72 -9.18
N GLY A 75 -1.13 -1.86 -9.66
CA GLY A 75 -0.94 -0.41 -9.64
C GLY A 75 -0.73 0.15 -8.24
N VAL A 76 -1.55 -0.27 -7.27
CA VAL A 76 -1.44 0.08 -5.85
C VAL A 76 -0.08 -0.35 -5.28
N GLN A 77 0.41 -1.54 -5.63
CA GLN A 77 1.74 -1.99 -5.22
C GLN A 77 2.85 -1.08 -5.76
N ILE A 78 2.80 -0.72 -7.05
CA ILE A 78 3.76 0.19 -7.67
C ILE A 78 3.70 1.57 -7.01
N LEU A 79 2.51 2.12 -6.80
CA LEU A 79 2.33 3.40 -6.13
C LEU A 79 2.84 3.37 -4.68
N THR A 80 2.68 2.24 -3.98
CA THR A 80 3.24 2.02 -2.64
C THR A 80 4.77 2.04 -2.66
N LEU A 81 5.39 1.44 -3.68
CA LEU A 81 6.84 1.49 -3.88
C LEU A 81 7.31 2.91 -4.19
N LEU A 82 6.57 3.67 -5.01
CA LEU A 82 6.87 5.07 -5.27
C LEU A 82 6.76 5.91 -3.99
N LEU A 83 5.72 5.70 -3.18
CA LEU A 83 5.55 6.35 -1.89
C LEU A 83 6.72 6.05 -0.95
N ALA A 84 7.11 4.77 -0.84
CA ALA A 84 8.27 4.37 -0.06
C ALA A 84 9.55 5.01 -0.62
N GLY A 85 9.77 4.97 -1.92
CA GLY A 85 10.92 5.60 -2.57
C GLY A 85 10.99 7.10 -2.28
N THR A 86 9.87 7.82 -2.36
CA THR A 86 9.79 9.24 -2.00
C THR A 86 10.11 9.46 -0.52
N LEU A 87 9.47 8.74 0.39
CA LEU A 87 9.68 8.87 1.84
C LEU A 87 11.14 8.61 2.22
N TYR A 88 11.67 7.47 1.82
CA TYR A 88 13.03 7.05 2.14
C TYR A 88 14.06 7.93 1.45
N GLY A 89 13.85 8.26 0.16
CA GLY A 89 14.73 9.13 -0.61
C GLY A 89 14.83 10.54 -0.03
N GLY A 90 13.69 11.13 0.34
CA GLY A 90 13.66 12.45 0.99
C GLY A 90 14.39 12.46 2.33
N LEU A 91 14.19 11.43 3.16
CA LEU A 91 14.89 11.32 4.45
C LEU A 91 16.40 11.06 4.29
N TYR A 92 16.78 10.23 3.30
CA TYR A 92 18.18 9.90 2.99
C TYR A 92 18.97 11.12 2.55
N TRP A 93 18.43 11.92 1.62
CA TRP A 93 19.08 13.13 1.12
C TRP A 93 19.35 14.19 2.20
N VAL A 94 18.56 14.22 3.27
CA VAL A 94 18.75 15.16 4.38
C VAL A 94 19.53 14.53 5.53
N GLY A 95 20.00 13.27 5.39
CA GLY A 95 20.76 12.58 6.43
C GLY A 95 19.93 12.24 7.68
N THR A 96 18.61 12.13 7.53
CA THR A 96 17.67 11.87 8.65
C THR A 96 17.09 10.46 8.64
N LEU A 97 17.50 9.62 7.68
CA LEU A 97 17.10 8.21 7.61
C LEU A 97 17.87 7.40 8.67
N THR A 98 17.36 7.43 9.90
CA THR A 98 17.96 6.74 11.05
C THR A 98 16.90 5.98 11.85
N PHE A 99 17.29 4.81 12.39
CA PHE A 99 16.43 3.97 13.24
C PHE A 99 16.79 4.06 14.72
N ALA A 100 18.00 4.56 15.03
CA ALA A 100 18.50 4.77 16.38
C ALA A 100 19.16 6.15 16.46
N GLY A 101 19.10 6.73 17.66
CA GLY A 101 19.78 7.97 18.02
C GLY A 101 20.61 7.78 19.30
N PRO A 102 21.20 8.88 19.82
CA PRO A 102 22.06 8.83 21.01
C PRO A 102 21.38 8.27 22.26
N SER A 103 20.05 8.40 22.35
CA SER A 103 19.21 7.94 23.46
C SER A 103 18.52 6.60 23.21
N GLY A 104 18.86 5.87 22.14
CA GLY A 104 18.28 4.57 21.80
C GLY A 104 17.41 4.57 20.53
N ILE A 105 16.46 3.64 20.47
CA ILE A 105 15.65 3.38 19.26
C ILE A 105 14.63 4.51 19.04
N LEU A 106 14.57 5.02 17.82
CA LEU A 106 13.59 6.04 17.40
C LEU A 106 12.26 5.38 17.00
N TRP A 107 11.54 4.83 17.98
CA TRP A 107 10.34 4.00 17.77
C TRP A 107 9.33 4.60 16.79
N THR A 108 8.93 5.87 16.97
CA THR A 108 7.97 6.54 16.09
C THR A 108 8.44 6.56 14.64
N ARG A 109 9.72 6.90 14.41
CA ARG A 109 10.29 6.94 13.07
C ARG A 109 10.40 5.53 12.47
N SER A 110 10.82 4.56 13.27
CA SER A 110 10.89 3.16 12.82
C SER A 110 9.52 2.63 12.41
N VAL A 111 8.45 2.93 13.17
CA VAL A 111 7.07 2.55 12.81
C VAL A 111 6.66 3.20 11.49
N VAL A 112 6.89 4.51 11.32
CA VAL A 112 6.58 5.23 10.08
C VAL A 112 7.28 4.61 8.87
N LEU A 113 8.56 4.26 9.02
CA LEU A 113 9.33 3.62 7.95
C LEU A 113 8.81 2.21 7.63
N LEU A 114 8.32 1.48 8.62
CA LEU A 114 7.75 0.14 8.41
C LEU A 114 6.38 0.13 7.73
N LEU A 115 5.57 1.18 7.88
CA LEU A 115 4.19 1.21 7.36
C LEU A 115 4.09 0.97 5.84
N PRO A 116 4.88 1.61 4.96
CA PRO A 116 4.86 1.32 3.52
C PRO A 116 5.25 -0.13 3.18
N ILE A 117 6.17 -0.73 3.96
CA ILE A 117 6.62 -2.12 3.76
C ILE A 117 5.48 -3.07 4.12
N VAL A 118 4.83 -2.85 5.26
CA VAL A 118 3.68 -3.63 5.71
C VAL A 118 2.52 -3.50 4.72
N ALA A 119 2.22 -2.28 4.26
CA ALA A 119 1.19 -2.03 3.25
C ALA A 119 1.48 -2.80 1.95
N TYR A 120 2.72 -2.74 1.44
CA TYR A 120 3.12 -3.49 0.26
C TYR A 120 2.93 -5.01 0.42
N GLY A 121 3.32 -5.55 1.58
CA GLY A 121 3.12 -6.95 1.91
C GLY A 121 1.64 -7.35 1.92
N LEU A 122 0.77 -6.51 2.50
CA LEU A 122 -0.67 -6.73 2.50
C LEU A 122 -1.25 -6.69 1.08
N PHE A 123 -0.84 -5.73 0.24
CA PHE A 123 -1.26 -5.68 -1.15
C PHE A 123 -0.76 -6.87 -1.97
N LEU A 124 0.42 -7.41 -1.66
CA LEU A 124 0.93 -8.63 -2.26
C LEU A 124 0.07 -9.85 -1.90
N LEU A 125 -0.34 -9.97 -0.63
CA LEU A 125 -1.25 -11.03 -0.20
C LEU A 125 -2.64 -10.87 -0.83
N ALA A 126 -3.15 -9.65 -0.93
CA ALA A 126 -4.39 -9.36 -1.65
C ALA A 126 -4.34 -9.82 -3.10
N ARG A 127 -3.26 -9.48 -3.81
CA ARG A 127 -3.04 -9.91 -5.21
C ARG A 127 -3.05 -11.43 -5.34
N ARG A 128 -2.31 -12.13 -4.48
CA ARG A 128 -2.25 -13.61 -4.50
C ARG A 128 -3.62 -14.24 -4.25
N ALA A 129 -4.40 -13.67 -3.32
CA ALA A 129 -5.76 -14.15 -3.06
C ALA A 129 -6.70 -13.94 -4.26
N ILE A 130 -6.60 -12.79 -4.95
CA ILE A 130 -7.38 -12.50 -6.17
C ILE A 130 -7.01 -13.48 -7.28
N GLU A 131 -5.72 -13.75 -7.47
CA GLU A 131 -5.20 -14.64 -8.52
C GLU A 131 -5.67 -16.09 -8.30
N SER A 132 -5.56 -16.61 -7.08
CA SER A 132 -6.08 -17.92 -6.72
C SER A 132 -7.59 -18.06 -6.96
N ASP A 133 -8.32 -16.98 -6.74
CA ASP A 133 -9.77 -16.97 -6.93
C ASP A 133 -10.17 -16.95 -8.42
N ILE A 134 -9.42 -16.24 -9.27
CA ILE A 134 -9.61 -16.27 -10.72
C ILE A 134 -9.37 -17.68 -11.25
N GLU A 135 -8.26 -18.31 -10.86
CA GLU A 135 -7.91 -19.69 -11.27
C GLU A 135 -8.97 -20.71 -10.84
N ARG A 136 -9.58 -20.52 -9.67
CA ARG A 136 -10.66 -21.41 -9.19
C ARG A 136 -11.89 -21.32 -10.10
N VAL A 137 -12.32 -20.12 -10.45
CA VAL A 137 -13.49 -19.93 -11.33
C VAL A 137 -13.22 -20.48 -12.73
N GLU A 138 -12.02 -20.26 -13.27
CA GLU A 138 -11.65 -20.77 -14.59
C GLU A 138 -11.67 -22.31 -14.63
N ARG A 139 -11.16 -22.99 -13.59
CA ARG A 139 -11.25 -24.45 -13.47
C ARG A 139 -12.69 -24.97 -13.37
N MET A 140 -13.55 -24.29 -12.62
CA MET A 140 -14.97 -24.66 -12.52
C MET A 140 -15.71 -24.51 -13.86
N ASN A 141 -15.42 -23.43 -14.59
CA ASN A 141 -16.03 -23.21 -15.91
C ASN A 141 -15.60 -24.27 -16.91
N GLN A 142 -14.32 -24.68 -16.91
CA GLN A 142 -13.82 -25.74 -17.79
C GLN A 142 -14.40 -27.13 -17.48
N GLY A 143 -14.61 -27.45 -16.20
CA GLY A 143 -15.19 -28.73 -15.77
C GLY A 143 -16.68 -28.90 -16.08
N ARG A 144 -17.41 -27.81 -16.36
CA ARG A 144 -18.85 -27.81 -16.60
C ARG A 144 -19.24 -27.98 -18.09
N ILE A 145 -18.26 -28.02 -18.99
CA ILE A 145 -18.44 -28.21 -20.44
C ILE A 145 -18.20 -29.68 -20.86
N ARG A 146 -18.21 -30.62 -19.90
CA ARG A 146 -18.21 -32.07 -20.11
C ARG A 146 -19.43 -32.66 -19.42
#